data_AF-A0A0D6QUZ8-F1
#
_entry.id   AF-A0A0D6QUZ8-F1
#
_cell.length_a   1.000
_cell.length_b   1.000
_cell.length_c   1.000
_cell.angle_alpha   90.00
_cell.angle_beta   90.00
_cell.angle_gamma   90.00
#
_symmetry.space_group_name_H-M   'P 1'
#
loop_
_entity.id
_entity.type
_entity.pdbx_description
1 polymer ?
#
loop_
_entity_poly.entity_id
_entity_poly.type
_entity_poly.pdbx_seq_one_letter_code
_entity_poly.pdbx_strand_id
1 'polypeptide(L)'
;MNPVLIENISVTASSPLSRYTDGKALVSRRYQGTSFAGPCNEHERLCAWWKVDLGKDHQLMCNYYTLRQDGSAGYMRSWKLQGTLDGENWTDLRLHVNDQTICRRAQFASWPIHGANAYLPFRFFRVLLTGPTTSLSNPWNLCICYLELYGYFK
;
A
#
# COMPACT_ATOMS: atom_id res chain seq x y z
N MET A 1 -12.28 12.38 -9.08
CA MET A 1 -11.84 13.40 -8.11
C MET A 1 -10.84 12.73 -7.16
N ASN A 2 -9.74 13.38 -6.76
CA ASN A 2 -8.74 12.77 -5.88
C ASN A 2 -9.22 12.90 -4.42
N PRO A 3 -9.39 11.80 -3.67
CA PRO A 3 -9.97 11.85 -2.32
C PRO A 3 -9.11 12.59 -1.30
N VAL A 4 -7.78 12.65 -1.50
CA VAL A 4 -6.87 13.44 -0.63
C VAL A 4 -7.08 14.94 -0.81
N LEU A 5 -7.49 15.39 -2.01
CA LEU A 5 -7.74 16.80 -2.28
C LEU A 5 -9.07 17.32 -1.69
N ILE A 6 -9.89 16.43 -1.14
CA ILE A 6 -11.20 16.75 -0.53
C ILE A 6 -11.11 16.54 1.00
N GLU A 7 -9.90 16.39 1.54
CA GLU A 7 -9.59 16.17 2.98
C GLU A 7 -10.24 14.95 3.66
N ASN A 8 -10.96 14.11 2.93
CA ASN A 8 -11.65 12.96 3.52
C ASN A 8 -10.73 11.76 3.79
N ILE A 9 -9.56 11.68 3.15
CA ILE A 9 -8.61 10.57 3.24
C ILE A 9 -7.19 11.16 3.28
N SER A 10 -6.31 10.61 4.09
CA SER A 10 -4.88 10.95 4.06
C SER A 10 -4.01 9.76 3.67
N VAL A 11 -2.89 10.04 2.99
CA VAL A 11 -1.93 9.02 2.56
C VAL A 11 -0.55 9.43 3.03
N THR A 12 0.12 8.53 3.75
CA THR A 12 1.48 8.72 4.27
C THR A 12 2.38 7.56 3.82
N ALA A 13 3.69 7.73 3.94
CA ALA A 13 4.70 6.77 3.53
C ALA A 13 5.78 6.63 4.59
N SER A 14 6.58 5.57 4.49
CA SER A 14 7.78 5.35 5.31
C SER A 14 8.91 6.36 5.04
N SER A 15 8.87 7.09 3.92
CA SER A 15 9.83 8.15 3.58
C SER A 15 9.19 9.54 3.57
N PRO A 16 9.98 10.61 3.75
CA PRO A 16 9.48 11.99 3.66
C PRO A 16 8.83 12.30 2.31
N LEU A 17 7.90 13.26 2.32
CA LEU A 17 7.27 13.78 1.11
C LEU A 17 8.35 14.26 0.13
N SER A 18 8.21 13.86 -1.13
CA SER A 18 9.11 14.28 -2.21
C SER A 18 8.39 14.22 -3.55
N ARG A 19 9.09 14.59 -4.63
CA ARG A 19 8.56 14.42 -6.00
C ARG A 19 8.27 12.96 -6.38
N TYR A 20 8.81 11.99 -5.64
CA TYR A 20 8.59 10.56 -5.85
C TYR A 20 7.66 9.95 -4.79
N THR A 21 7.62 10.56 -3.61
CA THR A 21 6.79 10.14 -2.47
C THR A 21 5.65 11.15 -2.30
N ASP A 22 4.62 11.02 -3.14
CA ASP A 22 3.41 11.82 -3.06
C ASP A 22 2.19 10.93 -2.89
N GLY A 23 1.57 10.97 -1.70
CA GLY A 23 0.38 10.20 -1.39
C GLY A 23 -0.81 10.50 -2.30
N LYS A 24 -0.87 11.70 -2.91
CA LYS A 24 -1.93 12.06 -3.87
C LYS A 24 -1.86 11.18 -5.11
N ALA A 25 -0.66 10.81 -5.56
CA ALA A 25 -0.49 9.96 -6.74
C ALA A 25 -1.15 8.59 -6.53
N LEU A 26 -0.94 8.00 -5.34
CA LEU A 26 -1.40 6.66 -4.96
C LEU A 26 -2.93 6.48 -5.07
N VAL A 27 -3.70 7.55 -4.83
CA VAL A 27 -5.18 7.52 -4.85
C VAL A 27 -5.79 8.31 -6.01
N SER A 28 -4.96 8.78 -6.96
CA SER A 28 -5.40 9.66 -8.05
C SER A 28 -6.16 8.96 -9.18
N ARG A 29 -6.10 7.62 -9.25
CA ARG A 29 -6.51 6.81 -10.42
C ARG A 29 -5.71 7.05 -11.70
N ARG A 30 -4.68 7.89 -11.64
CA ARG A 30 -3.79 8.16 -12.77
C ARG A 30 -2.51 7.37 -12.61
N TYR A 31 -1.98 6.91 -13.73
CA TYR A 31 -0.62 6.39 -13.74
C TYR A 31 0.36 7.50 -13.39
N GLN A 32 1.24 7.24 -12.44
CA GLN A 32 2.35 8.12 -12.11
C GLN A 32 3.64 7.30 -12.20
N GLY A 33 4.53 7.72 -13.11
CA GLY A 33 5.86 7.13 -13.22
C GLY A 33 6.72 7.50 -12.02
N THR A 34 7.55 6.56 -11.56
CA THR A 34 8.56 6.79 -10.51
C THR A 34 7.93 7.31 -9.21
N SER A 35 7.09 6.48 -8.61
CA SER A 35 6.38 6.74 -7.36
C SER A 35 6.69 5.65 -6.35
N PHE A 36 7.32 6.02 -5.23
CA PHE A 36 7.75 5.04 -4.23
C PHE A 36 7.76 5.59 -2.80
N ALA A 37 7.61 4.65 -1.86
CA ALA A 37 7.98 4.86 -0.46
C ALA A 37 9.38 4.25 -0.24
N GLY A 38 10.27 5.04 0.36
CA GLY A 38 11.64 4.62 0.65
C GLY A 38 11.75 3.80 1.95
N PRO A 39 12.92 3.19 2.20
CA PRO A 39 13.13 2.35 3.37
C PRO A 39 13.04 3.11 4.69
N CYS A 40 12.53 2.45 5.73
CA CYS A 40 12.66 2.82 7.12
C CYS A 40 12.96 1.56 7.98
N ASN A 41 13.39 1.78 9.23
CA ASN A 41 13.57 0.71 10.20
C ASN A 41 12.35 0.64 11.13
N GLU A 42 11.64 -0.49 11.14
CA GLU A 42 10.60 -0.80 12.12
C GLU A 42 11.01 -2.07 12.88
N HIS A 43 11.14 -2.01 14.21
CA HIS A 43 11.54 -3.15 15.04
C HIS A 43 12.82 -3.86 14.55
N GLU A 44 13.87 -3.08 14.26
CA GLU A 44 15.16 -3.57 13.74
C GLU A 44 15.06 -4.30 12.39
N ARG A 45 13.95 -4.14 11.67
CA ARG A 45 13.76 -4.69 10.33
C ARG A 45 13.60 -3.56 9.33
N LEU A 46 14.37 -3.67 8.26
CA LEU A 46 14.22 -2.80 7.11
C LEU A 46 12.88 -3.11 6.43
N CYS A 47 12.12 -2.07 6.13
CA CYS A 47 10.84 -2.18 5.43
C CYS A 47 10.55 -0.89 4.67
N ALA A 48 9.49 -0.88 3.87
CA ALA A 48 8.90 0.34 3.32
C ALA A 48 7.40 0.15 3.19
N TRP A 49 6.64 1.24 3.36
CA TRP A 49 5.19 1.15 3.36
C TRP A 49 4.52 2.40 2.80
N TRP A 50 3.33 2.18 2.26
CA TRP A 50 2.32 3.19 2.01
C TRP A 50 1.15 2.95 2.95
N LYS A 51 0.67 4.00 3.62
CA LYS A 51 -0.44 3.95 4.56
C LYS A 51 -1.55 4.89 4.13
N VAL A 52 -2.79 4.40 4.19
CA VAL A 52 -4.01 5.15 3.93
C VAL A 52 -4.77 5.27 5.25
N ASP A 53 -5.19 6.48 5.59
CA ASP A 53 -6.16 6.77 6.64
C ASP A 53 -7.47 7.20 5.98
N LEU A 54 -8.53 6.43 6.17
CA LEU A 54 -9.85 6.71 5.60
C LEU A 54 -10.57 7.88 6.27
N GLY A 55 -10.04 8.44 7.35
CA GLY A 55 -10.66 9.47 8.16
C GLY A 55 -11.37 8.92 9.39
N LYS A 56 -11.56 9.78 10.40
CA LYS A 56 -12.04 9.40 11.74
C LYS A 56 -13.43 8.73 11.76
N ASP A 57 -14.28 9.10 10.81
CA ASP A 57 -15.68 8.66 10.74
C ASP A 57 -15.89 7.51 9.75
N HIS A 58 -14.81 7.01 9.14
CA HIS A 58 -14.88 6.01 8.09
C HIS A 58 -14.19 4.71 8.46
N GLN A 59 -14.83 3.59 8.10
CA GLN A 59 -14.26 2.26 8.24
C GLN A 59 -14.56 1.42 7.00
N LEU A 60 -13.65 0.52 6.67
CA LEU A 60 -13.79 -0.40 5.56
C LEU A 60 -13.62 -1.85 6.04
N MET A 61 -14.62 -2.68 5.78
CA MET A 61 -14.47 -4.14 5.81
C MET A 61 -13.92 -4.56 4.45
N CYS A 62 -12.58 -4.60 4.34
CA CYS A 62 -11.88 -4.78 3.08
C CYS A 62 -11.91 -6.26 2.66
N ASN A 63 -12.47 -6.55 1.49
CA ASN A 63 -12.57 -7.92 0.95
C ASN A 63 -11.73 -8.13 -0.32
N TYR A 64 -11.19 -7.06 -0.90
CA TYR A 64 -10.37 -7.11 -2.10
C TYR A 64 -9.45 -5.88 -2.15
N TYR A 65 -8.31 -6.00 -2.82
CA TYR A 65 -7.46 -4.83 -3.09
C TYR A 65 -6.74 -4.96 -4.42
N THR A 66 -6.39 -3.82 -5.01
CA THR A 66 -5.64 -3.70 -6.27
C THR A 66 -4.40 -2.85 -6.05
N LEU A 67 -3.27 -3.27 -6.60
CA LEU A 67 -2.05 -2.46 -6.70
C LEU A 67 -1.71 -2.20 -8.16
N ARG A 68 -1.08 -1.04 -8.42
CA ARG A 68 -0.37 -0.78 -9.67
C ARG A 68 1.06 -0.39 -9.42
N GLN A 69 1.95 -1.03 -10.16
CA GLN A 69 3.36 -0.72 -10.16
C GLN A 69 3.64 0.64 -10.86
N ASP A 70 4.65 1.37 -10.39
CA ASP A 70 4.96 2.76 -10.81
C ASP A 70 5.74 2.90 -12.13
N GLY A 71 6.00 1.81 -12.84
CA GLY A 71 6.81 1.76 -14.06
C GLY A 71 8.31 1.56 -13.87
N SER A 72 8.83 1.60 -12.64
CA SER A 72 10.24 1.31 -12.34
C SER A 72 10.57 -0.20 -12.47
N ALA A 73 11.84 -0.59 -12.25
CA ALA A 73 12.29 -1.99 -12.33
C ALA A 73 12.35 -2.70 -10.95
N GLY A 74 11.88 -2.05 -9.88
CA GLY A 74 11.83 -2.63 -8.53
C GLY A 74 10.47 -3.28 -8.25
N TYR A 75 10.31 -4.54 -8.64
CA TYR A 75 9.07 -5.29 -8.40
C TYR A 75 9.04 -5.86 -6.99
N MET A 76 7.93 -5.65 -6.28
CA MET A 76 7.71 -6.28 -4.97
C MET A 76 7.60 -7.80 -5.08
N ARG A 77 8.07 -8.50 -4.04
CA ARG A 77 8.06 -9.97 -3.94
C ARG A 77 7.45 -10.45 -2.64
N SER A 78 7.78 -9.80 -1.53
CA SER A 78 7.23 -10.14 -0.22
C SER A 78 6.67 -8.90 0.44
N TRP A 79 5.37 -8.91 0.72
CA TRP A 79 4.67 -7.81 1.36
C TRP A 79 3.43 -8.29 2.11
N LYS A 80 2.86 -7.40 2.91
CA LYS A 80 1.59 -7.59 3.59
C LYS A 80 0.65 -6.44 3.28
N LEU A 81 -0.64 -6.75 3.15
CA LEU A 81 -1.69 -5.77 3.39
C LEU A 81 -2.13 -5.91 4.85
N GLN A 82 -2.09 -4.80 5.60
CA GLN A 82 -2.52 -4.76 6.98
C GLN A 82 -3.62 -3.72 7.20
N GLY A 83 -4.47 -3.95 8.19
CA GLY A 83 -5.51 -3.03 8.65
C GLY A 83 -5.41 -2.76 10.15
N THR A 84 -5.82 -1.56 10.59
CA THR A 84 -5.93 -1.21 12.01
C THR A 84 -7.00 -0.14 12.25
N LEU A 85 -7.54 -0.11 13.46
CA LEU A 85 -8.47 0.93 13.95
C LEU A 85 -7.74 2.06 14.68
N ASP A 86 -6.65 1.75 15.38
CA ASP A 86 -5.95 2.66 16.29
C ASP A 86 -4.62 3.21 15.71
N GLY A 87 -4.09 2.56 14.68
CA GLY A 87 -2.78 2.91 14.10
C GLY A 87 -1.59 2.22 14.78
N GLU A 88 -1.84 1.45 15.83
CA GLU A 88 -0.84 0.79 16.69
C GLU A 88 -0.88 -0.73 16.51
N ASN A 89 -2.08 -1.33 16.59
CA ASN A 89 -2.30 -2.77 16.52
C ASN A 89 -2.70 -3.17 15.09
N TRP A 90 -1.74 -3.69 14.34
CA TRP A 90 -1.93 -4.05 12.92
C TRP A 90 -2.34 -5.51 12.74
N THR A 91 -3.44 -5.74 12.03
CA THR A 91 -3.91 -7.06 11.63
C THR A 91 -3.47 -7.38 10.20
N ASP A 92 -2.86 -8.54 9.98
CA ASP A 92 -2.51 -9.03 8.64
C ASP A 92 -3.78 -9.47 7.88
N LEU A 93 -4.13 -8.74 6.82
CA LEU A 93 -5.27 -9.09 5.95
C LEU A 93 -4.84 -10.03 4.83
N ARG A 94 -3.62 -9.82 4.31
CA ARG A 94 -3.05 -10.66 3.25
C ARG A 94 -1.54 -10.70 3.37
N LEU A 95 -0.97 -11.90 3.29
CA LEU A 95 0.47 -12.14 3.24
C LEU A 95 0.87 -12.61 1.83
N HIS A 96 1.93 -12.00 1.30
CA HIS A 96 2.59 -12.40 0.05
C HIS A 96 4.04 -12.76 0.34
N VAL A 97 4.47 -13.93 -0.15
CA VAL A 97 5.84 -14.42 -0.03
C VAL A 97 6.30 -14.84 -1.42
N ASN A 98 7.35 -14.18 -1.93
CA ASN A 98 7.88 -14.40 -3.28
C ASN A 98 6.80 -14.39 -4.38
N ASP A 99 5.83 -13.50 -4.29
CA ASP A 99 4.74 -13.36 -5.24
C ASP A 99 5.25 -12.70 -6.54
N GLN A 100 5.00 -13.37 -7.67
CA GLN A 100 5.46 -12.97 -9.00
C GLN A 100 4.30 -12.52 -9.91
N THR A 101 3.17 -12.12 -9.34
CA THR A 101 2.01 -11.65 -10.11
C THR A 101 2.33 -10.33 -10.83
N ILE A 102 2.99 -9.39 -10.14
CA ILE A 102 3.48 -8.14 -10.72
C ILE A 102 4.92 -8.33 -11.19
N CYS A 103 5.09 -8.42 -12.52
CA CYS A 103 6.38 -8.64 -13.18
C CYS A 103 6.59 -7.73 -14.40
N ARG A 104 5.65 -6.82 -14.68
CA ARG A 104 5.73 -5.88 -15.80
C ARG A 104 5.55 -4.45 -15.31
N ARG A 105 6.16 -3.51 -16.04
CA ARG A 105 6.01 -2.08 -15.79
C ARG A 105 4.55 -1.67 -15.88
N ALA A 106 4.11 -0.82 -14.95
CA ALA A 106 2.75 -0.27 -14.90
C ALA A 106 1.62 -1.31 -14.76
N GLN A 107 1.95 -2.57 -14.47
CA GLN A 107 1.00 -3.67 -14.34
C GLN A 107 0.10 -3.49 -13.11
N PHE A 108 -1.16 -3.87 -13.27
CA PHE A 108 -2.10 -4.06 -12.17
C PHE A 108 -2.15 -5.52 -11.75
N ALA A 109 -2.33 -5.73 -10.45
CA ALA A 109 -2.75 -7.00 -9.91
C ALA A 109 -3.69 -6.77 -8.75
N SER A 110 -4.59 -7.72 -8.53
CA SER A 110 -5.60 -7.63 -7.50
C SER A 110 -5.75 -8.95 -6.78
N TRP A 111 -6.06 -8.88 -5.49
CA TRP A 111 -6.14 -10.06 -4.65
C TRP A 111 -7.33 -9.98 -3.70
N PRO A 112 -8.03 -11.11 -3.49
CA PRO A 112 -9.05 -11.23 -2.47
C PRO A 112 -8.45 -11.35 -1.06
N ILE A 113 -9.18 -10.80 -0.09
CA ILE A 113 -8.96 -11.02 1.34
C ILE A 113 -9.95 -12.11 1.76
N HIS A 114 -9.43 -13.16 2.42
CA HIS A 114 -10.20 -14.33 2.80
C HIS A 114 -10.36 -14.42 4.32
N GLY A 115 -11.38 -15.18 4.75
CA GLY A 115 -11.60 -15.52 6.15
C GLY A 115 -12.20 -14.37 6.96
N ALA A 116 -12.17 -14.53 8.29
CA ALA A 116 -12.78 -13.60 9.23
C ALA A 116 -12.24 -12.16 9.10
N ASN A 117 -10.97 -12.00 8.72
CA ASN A 117 -10.33 -10.70 8.58
C ASN A 117 -10.96 -9.81 7.49
N ALA A 118 -11.64 -10.40 6.49
CA ALA A 118 -12.36 -9.63 5.46
C ALA A 118 -13.60 -8.89 5.99
N TYR A 119 -14.10 -9.29 7.17
CA TYR A 119 -15.28 -8.74 7.83
C TYR A 119 -14.93 -7.83 9.01
N LEU A 120 -13.65 -7.61 9.28
CA LEU A 120 -13.21 -6.69 10.32
C LEU A 120 -13.17 -5.26 9.75
N PRO A 121 -13.82 -4.28 10.40
CA PRO A 121 -13.78 -2.90 9.96
C PRO A 121 -12.46 -2.24 10.40
N PHE A 122 -11.77 -1.59 9.46
CA PHE A 122 -10.55 -0.83 9.75
C PHE A 122 -10.62 0.59 9.19
N ARG A 123 -9.96 1.52 9.87
CA ARG A 123 -9.79 2.91 9.42
C ARG A 123 -8.51 3.09 8.63
N PHE A 124 -7.43 2.49 9.10
CA PHE A 124 -6.12 2.60 8.49
C PHE A 124 -5.75 1.31 7.77
N PHE A 125 -5.12 1.46 6.61
CA PHE A 125 -4.58 0.35 5.83
C PHE A 125 -3.14 0.66 5.45
N ARG A 126 -2.27 -0.35 5.43
CA ARG A 126 -0.94 -0.18 4.86
C ARG A 126 -0.51 -1.37 4.02
N VAL A 127 0.20 -1.07 2.94
CA VAL A 127 0.98 -2.04 2.17
C VAL A 127 2.39 -1.96 2.70
N LEU A 128 2.90 -3.05 3.27
CA LEU A 128 4.20 -3.11 3.94
C LEU A 128 5.10 -4.13 3.25
N LEU A 129 6.25 -3.70 2.71
CA LEU A 129 7.29 -4.62 2.27
C LEU A 129 7.85 -5.39 3.46
N THR A 130 7.94 -6.71 3.30
CA THR A 130 8.53 -7.64 4.29
C THR A 130 9.79 -8.33 3.77
N GLY A 131 10.19 -8.03 2.55
CA GLY A 131 11.43 -8.48 1.93
C GLY A 131 11.83 -7.55 0.79
N PRO A 132 13.05 -7.74 0.25
CA PRO A 132 13.55 -6.91 -0.84
C PRO A 132 12.74 -7.09 -2.12
N THR A 133 12.70 -6.03 -2.92
CA THR A 133 12.23 -6.02 -4.31
C THR A 133 13.28 -6.61 -5.24
N THR A 134 12.96 -6.71 -6.53
CA THR A 134 13.92 -7.12 -7.57
C THR A 134 15.00 -6.06 -7.87
N SER A 135 14.93 -4.88 -7.27
CA SER A 135 15.91 -3.81 -7.49
C SER A 135 17.21 -4.10 -6.74
N LEU A 136 18.34 -4.09 -7.44
CA LEU A 136 19.66 -4.25 -6.82
C LEU A 136 20.17 -2.96 -6.16
N SER A 137 19.85 -1.80 -6.76
CA SER A 137 20.32 -0.50 -6.26
C SER A 137 19.48 0.03 -5.11
N ASN A 138 18.17 -0.25 -5.13
CA ASN A 138 17.22 0.22 -4.13
C ASN A 138 16.28 -0.92 -3.72
N PRO A 139 16.78 -1.97 -3.06
CA PRO A 139 16.03 -3.19 -2.79
C PRO A 139 14.79 -2.96 -1.92
N TRP A 140 14.75 -1.89 -1.14
CA TRP A 140 13.66 -1.63 -0.19
C TRP A 140 12.75 -0.46 -0.58
N ASN A 141 12.78 -0.03 -1.84
CA ASN A 141 11.78 0.94 -2.32
C ASN A 141 10.48 0.22 -2.68
N LEU A 142 9.36 0.66 -2.08
CA LEU A 142 8.03 0.20 -2.44
C LEU A 142 7.48 1.04 -3.59
N CYS A 143 7.74 0.57 -4.82
CA CYS A 143 7.45 1.28 -6.06
C CYS A 143 6.03 1.00 -6.59
N ILE A 144 5.05 1.73 -6.06
CA ILE A 144 3.64 1.68 -6.50
C ILE A 144 3.11 3.09 -6.72
N CYS A 145 2.25 3.24 -7.72
CA CYS A 145 1.58 4.49 -8.02
C CYS A 145 0.06 4.40 -7.82
N TYR A 146 -0.46 3.25 -7.41
CA TYR A 146 -1.88 3.05 -7.22
C TYR A 146 -2.19 1.99 -6.17
N LEU A 147 -3.16 2.30 -5.30
CA LEU A 147 -3.77 1.38 -4.35
C LEU A 147 -5.29 1.59 -4.34
N GLU A 148 -6.04 0.53 -4.58
CA GLU A 148 -7.49 0.49 -4.36
C GLU A 148 -7.84 -0.56 -3.32
N LEU A 149 -8.78 -0.22 -2.45
CA LEU A 149 -9.35 -1.09 -1.43
C LEU A 149 -10.84 -1.19 -1.73
N TYR A 150 -11.39 -2.41 -1.69
CA TYR A 150 -12.80 -2.68 -1.96
C TYR A 150 -13.42 -3.43 -0.81
N GLY A 151 -14.72 -3.23 -0.62
CA GLY A 151 -15.47 -3.88 0.44
C GLY A 151 -16.65 -3.05 0.89
N TYR A 152 -17.13 -3.32 2.10
CA TYR A 152 -18.22 -2.55 2.70
C TYR A 152 -17.65 -1.35 3.44
N PHE A 153 -17.96 -0.16 2.93
CA PHE A 153 -17.54 1.12 3.48
C PHE A 153 -18.65 1.71 4.36
N LYS A 154 -18.30 2.08 5.58
CA LYS A 154 -19.18 2.66 6.59
C LYS A 154 -18.71 4.04 6.96
#